data_AF-A0A2N2RC12-F1
#
_entry.id   AF-A0A2N2RC12-F1
#
_cell.length_a   1.000
_cell.length_b   1.000
_cell.length_c   1.000
_cell.angle_alpha   90.00
_cell.angle_beta   90.00
_cell.angle_gamma   90.00
#
_symmetry.space_group_name_H-M   'P 1'
#
loop_
_entity.id
_entity.type
_entity.pdbx_description
1 polymer ?
#
loop_
_entity_poly.entity_id
_entity_poly.type
_entity_poly.pdbx_seq_one_letter_code
_entity_poly.pdbx_strand_id
1 'polypeptide(L)'
;MQLGYILNRKKGETVAIQKISLEDDDFKLAFIQGTLAIDCLEITLTQNATDNPRIYTAAGSIFASPENGTEARLVWKRDEHHPYDQIATLNAMLRVQSGELIPADHYFSLRAVDIAGNCWTHPAVLLKRDEMQQAEILTVACDSIQVEIASDVKRTLVHYVFNDDLEMPMNVSLPSQDVIRGRRRLLIKNRVSAGVVDGMDISYYQVSADKAGNSYEFAAVVQVGTEQPSDFHARLLEAIQFCVAKHAWPIMEEVIQGGKQIVTLSKSIPFNNGLVSSPLPSHASEEFYRLMECYYRYSCSEANGVDAAPLSKKVGGLFTLKGVWIDTIALLLSVSVESVLQDPIFKNLGKPDKGLKALINKLFDWVKQAPVDEDLIGRATSAMGTMKSNRAVDKMFVLAKAGVIDEDEIKAWKALRNPTAHGSFELDPAKFQDLLDNVYKLVAMIYKLAFFRVGYVGKFSNYAARGWHEAHFDAAACKAGLDMLDSASAATCG
;
A
#
# COMPACT_ATOMS: atom_id res chain seq x y z
N MET A 1 17.14 -25.26 1.15
CA MET A 1 17.32 -24.41 -0.04
C MET A 1 18.63 -24.80 -0.71
N GLN A 2 18.56 -25.63 -1.76
CA GLN A 2 19.73 -26.08 -2.53
C GLN A 2 19.91 -25.12 -3.71
N LEU A 3 20.97 -24.30 -3.66
CA LEU A 3 21.35 -23.38 -4.72
C LEU A 3 22.22 -24.12 -5.75
N GLY A 4 21.63 -24.42 -6.89
CA GLY A 4 22.38 -24.76 -8.09
C GLY A 4 21.43 -24.66 -9.27
N TYR A 5 21.73 -23.82 -10.25
CA TYR A 5 21.69 -24.11 -11.68
C TYR A 5 22.02 -22.84 -12.48
N ILE A 6 22.97 -22.98 -13.43
CA ILE A 6 23.19 -22.04 -14.54
C ILE A 6 23.08 -22.92 -15.79
N LEU A 7 22.08 -22.67 -16.63
CA LEU A 7 21.92 -23.32 -17.93
C LEU A 7 21.90 -22.27 -19.04
N ASN A 8 22.85 -22.41 -19.98
CA ASN A 8 22.88 -21.72 -21.25
C ASN A 8 21.65 -22.08 -22.09
N ARG A 9 20.77 -21.11 -22.42
CA ARG A 9 19.69 -21.27 -23.41
C ARG A 9 19.86 -20.35 -24.62
N LYS A 10 19.46 -20.88 -25.79
CA LYS A 10 19.40 -20.19 -27.09
C LYS A 10 18.23 -19.21 -27.12
N LYS A 11 18.37 -18.12 -27.89
CA LYS A 11 17.42 -17.02 -28.02
C LYS A 11 16.24 -17.45 -28.92
N GLY A 12 14.99 -17.39 -28.43
CA GLY A 12 13.78 -17.44 -29.26
C GLY A 12 12.85 -18.65 -29.14
N GLU A 13 13.03 -19.54 -28.16
CA GLU A 13 12.10 -20.66 -27.92
C GLU A 13 11.04 -20.26 -26.88
N THR A 14 9.76 -20.40 -27.24
CA THR A 14 8.62 -20.31 -26.32
C THR A 14 8.65 -21.51 -25.39
N VAL A 15 8.69 -21.29 -24.07
CA VAL A 15 8.73 -22.36 -23.07
C VAL A 15 7.31 -22.85 -22.82
N ALA A 16 7.05 -24.14 -23.03
CA ALA A 16 5.79 -24.77 -22.62
C ALA A 16 5.76 -24.81 -21.08
N ILE A 17 4.87 -24.04 -20.46
CA ILE A 17 4.72 -23.94 -19.01
C ILE A 17 4.05 -25.23 -18.52
N GLN A 18 4.78 -26.06 -17.76
CA GLN A 18 4.23 -27.29 -17.20
C GLN A 18 3.65 -27.11 -15.79
N LYS A 19 4.05 -26.07 -15.06
CA LYS A 19 3.60 -25.80 -13.69
C LYS A 19 3.38 -24.30 -13.49
N ILE A 20 2.17 -23.90 -13.12
CA ILE A 20 1.91 -22.54 -12.66
C ILE A 20 2.27 -22.48 -11.18
N SER A 21 3.50 -22.08 -10.90
CA SER A 21 3.95 -21.84 -9.53
C SER A 21 5.14 -20.89 -9.51
N LEU A 22 5.24 -20.11 -8.45
CA LEU A 22 6.39 -19.24 -8.22
C LEU A 22 7.65 -20.03 -7.79
N GLU A 23 7.53 -21.33 -7.56
CA GLU A 23 8.68 -22.26 -7.49
C GLU A 23 9.24 -22.65 -8.87
N ASP A 24 8.51 -22.39 -9.97
CA ASP A 24 8.97 -22.64 -11.33
C ASP A 24 9.74 -21.41 -11.86
N ASP A 25 11.07 -21.52 -11.87
CA ASP A 25 11.96 -20.45 -12.35
C ASP A 25 11.75 -20.12 -13.83
N ASP A 26 11.36 -21.09 -14.67
CA ASP A 26 11.11 -20.84 -16.09
C ASP A 26 9.85 -19.98 -16.27
N PHE A 27 8.78 -20.25 -15.51
CA PHE A 27 7.57 -19.43 -15.48
C PHE A 27 7.85 -17.99 -15.01
N LYS A 28 8.57 -17.83 -13.89
CA LYS A 28 8.99 -16.52 -13.37
C LYS A 28 9.82 -15.73 -14.37
N LEU A 29 10.87 -16.36 -14.91
CA LEU A 29 11.78 -15.72 -15.85
C LEU A 29 11.06 -15.33 -17.14
N ALA A 30 10.15 -16.16 -17.64
CA ALA A 30 9.34 -15.85 -18.81
C ALA A 30 8.50 -14.58 -18.58
N PHE A 31 7.85 -14.45 -17.42
CA PHE A 31 7.09 -13.26 -17.06
C PHE A 31 7.98 -12.03 -16.92
N ILE A 32 9.03 -12.10 -16.10
CA ILE A 32 9.96 -10.98 -15.84
C ILE A 32 10.59 -10.48 -17.13
N GLN A 33 10.90 -11.36 -18.09
CA GLN A 33 11.47 -11.00 -19.40
C GLN A 33 10.43 -10.49 -20.41
N GLY A 34 9.13 -10.49 -20.07
CA GLY A 34 8.05 -10.11 -20.99
C GLY A 34 7.86 -11.09 -22.14
N THR A 35 8.18 -12.37 -21.92
CA THR A 35 8.08 -13.45 -22.92
C THR A 35 7.03 -14.49 -22.54
N LEU A 36 6.30 -14.28 -21.44
CA LEU A 36 5.26 -15.19 -21.00
C LEU A 36 4.05 -15.11 -21.95
N ALA A 37 3.77 -16.23 -22.59
CA ALA A 37 2.57 -16.46 -23.38
C ALA A 37 1.80 -17.62 -22.76
N ILE A 38 0.51 -17.39 -22.47
CA ILE A 38 -0.41 -18.38 -21.92
C ILE A 38 -1.38 -18.73 -23.05
N ASP A 39 -1.18 -19.90 -23.65
CA ASP A 39 -2.06 -20.39 -24.71
C ASP A 39 -3.38 -20.87 -24.14
N CYS A 40 -4.47 -20.34 -24.70
CA CYS A 40 -5.82 -20.53 -24.21
C CYS A 40 -6.70 -21.26 -25.23
N LEU A 41 -7.34 -22.33 -24.77
CA LEU A 41 -8.38 -23.03 -25.52
C LEU A 41 -9.59 -22.13 -25.73
N GLU A 42 -9.87 -21.27 -24.76
CA GLU A 42 -11.02 -20.38 -24.74
C GLU A 42 -10.67 -19.10 -23.98
N ILE A 43 -10.94 -17.94 -24.59
CA ILE A 43 -10.93 -16.63 -23.95
C ILE A 43 -12.34 -16.05 -24.11
N THR A 44 -13.01 -15.85 -22.98
CA THR A 44 -14.34 -15.27 -22.86
C THR A 44 -14.25 -13.86 -22.28
N LEU A 45 -14.87 -12.90 -22.97
CA LEU A 45 -15.08 -11.54 -22.49
C LEU A 45 -16.57 -11.32 -22.30
N THR A 46 -17.01 -11.00 -21.10
CA THR A 46 -18.42 -10.73 -20.78
C THR A 46 -18.58 -9.29 -20.34
N GLN A 47 -19.36 -8.49 -21.06
CA GLN A 47 -19.62 -7.10 -20.71
C GLN A 47 -20.27 -7.02 -19.33
N ASN A 48 -19.82 -6.09 -18.49
CA ASN A 48 -20.33 -5.90 -17.13
C ASN A 48 -21.65 -5.10 -17.12
N ALA A 49 -22.56 -5.41 -18.05
CA ALA A 49 -23.89 -4.84 -18.16
C ALA A 49 -24.93 -5.76 -17.47
N THR A 50 -25.97 -5.18 -16.87
CA THR A 50 -27.06 -5.95 -16.25
C THR A 50 -27.98 -6.59 -17.27
N ASP A 51 -28.23 -5.89 -18.39
CA ASP A 51 -29.21 -6.27 -19.39
C ASP A 51 -28.52 -6.59 -20.73
N ASN A 52 -28.64 -7.83 -21.18
CA ASN A 52 -28.08 -8.33 -22.45
C ASN A 52 -26.56 -8.04 -22.62
N PRO A 53 -25.70 -8.55 -21.73
CA PRO A 53 -24.27 -8.34 -21.83
C PRO A 53 -23.72 -8.91 -23.13
N ARG A 54 -22.85 -8.15 -23.82
CA ARG A 54 -22.10 -8.68 -24.97
C ARG A 54 -21.09 -9.71 -24.50
N ILE A 55 -21.05 -10.85 -25.18
CA ILE A 55 -20.13 -11.95 -24.87
C ILE A 55 -19.32 -12.26 -26.11
N TYR A 56 -17.99 -12.24 -25.96
CA TYR A 56 -17.05 -12.67 -26.99
C TYR A 56 -16.35 -13.93 -26.51
N THR A 57 -16.29 -14.96 -27.35
CA THR A 57 -15.57 -16.20 -27.05
C THR A 57 -14.71 -16.60 -28.24
N ALA A 58 -13.41 -16.75 -28.02
CA ALA A 58 -12.46 -17.19 -29.04
C ALA A 58 -11.25 -17.88 -28.42
N ALA A 59 -10.62 -18.81 -29.14
CA ALA A 59 -9.30 -19.30 -28.77
C ALA A 59 -8.23 -18.22 -29.02
N GLY A 60 -7.12 -18.27 -28.29
CA GLY A 60 -6.05 -17.30 -28.45
C GLY A 60 -4.95 -17.46 -27.41
N SER A 61 -4.12 -16.43 -27.26
CA SER A 61 -3.06 -16.41 -26.25
C SER A 61 -3.13 -15.12 -25.45
N ILE A 62 -2.81 -15.22 -24.17
CA ILE A 62 -2.59 -14.08 -23.28
C ILE A 62 -1.09 -13.83 -23.19
N PHE A 63 -0.66 -12.59 -23.34
CA PHE A 63 0.71 -12.16 -23.14
C PHE A 63 0.79 -11.36 -21.85
N ALA A 64 1.68 -11.74 -20.95
CA ALA A 64 1.81 -11.09 -19.64
C ALA A 64 3.25 -10.65 -19.38
N SER A 65 3.41 -9.43 -18.88
CA SER A 65 4.71 -8.86 -18.55
C SER A 65 4.59 -7.81 -17.44
N PRO A 66 5.67 -7.56 -16.67
CA PRO A 66 5.71 -6.44 -15.74
C PRO A 66 5.53 -5.09 -16.44
N GLU A 67 6.00 -4.91 -17.68
CA GLU A 67 5.94 -3.61 -18.35
C GLU A 67 4.52 -3.26 -18.83
N ASN A 68 3.87 -4.20 -19.52
CA ASN A 68 2.59 -3.96 -20.19
C ASN A 68 1.38 -4.48 -19.40
N GLY A 69 1.61 -5.21 -18.30
CA GLY A 69 0.55 -5.95 -17.62
C GLY A 69 0.15 -7.16 -18.46
N THR A 70 -1.16 -7.35 -18.64
CA THR A 70 -1.71 -8.42 -19.45
C THR A 70 -2.38 -7.89 -20.71
N GLU A 71 -2.04 -8.50 -21.84
CA GLU A 71 -2.63 -8.21 -23.14
C GLU A 71 -3.14 -9.48 -23.81
N ALA A 72 -4.27 -9.38 -24.51
CA ALA A 72 -4.75 -10.43 -25.39
C ALA A 72 -5.30 -9.83 -26.67
N ARG A 73 -5.08 -10.52 -27.80
CA ARG A 73 -5.62 -10.13 -29.09
C ARG A 73 -6.48 -11.25 -29.65
N LEU A 74 -7.77 -10.99 -29.79
CA LEU A 74 -8.73 -11.93 -30.34
C LEU A 74 -9.16 -11.45 -31.73
N VAL A 75 -9.30 -12.39 -32.66
CA VAL A 75 -9.90 -12.13 -33.97
C VAL A 75 -11.26 -12.80 -33.97
N TRP A 76 -12.31 -11.99 -34.03
CA TRP A 76 -13.67 -12.49 -34.00
C TRP A 76 -14.34 -12.30 -35.36
N LYS A 77 -14.84 -13.39 -35.94
CA LYS A 77 -15.56 -13.35 -37.21
C LYS A 77 -16.96 -12.79 -36.96
N ARG A 78 -17.35 -11.77 -37.72
CA ARG A 78 -18.70 -11.21 -37.62
C ARG A 78 -19.76 -12.25 -37.98
N ASP A 79 -20.87 -12.20 -37.26
CA ASP A 79 -22.07 -12.97 -37.54
C ASP A 79 -23.27 -12.05 -37.74
N GLU A 80 -24.42 -12.63 -38.09
CA GLU A 80 -25.67 -11.88 -38.30
C GLU A 80 -26.16 -11.14 -37.06
N HIS A 81 -25.71 -11.53 -35.87
CA HIS A 81 -26.10 -10.93 -34.60
C HIS A 81 -25.22 -9.73 -34.23
N HIS A 82 -24.08 -9.54 -34.92
CA HIS A 82 -23.11 -8.47 -34.64
C HIS A 82 -22.67 -7.74 -35.92
N PRO A 83 -23.61 -7.04 -36.57
CA PRO A 83 -23.33 -6.30 -37.80
C PRO A 83 -22.29 -5.21 -37.55
N TYR A 84 -21.58 -4.83 -38.61
CA TYR A 84 -20.68 -3.70 -38.62
C TYR A 84 -21.46 -2.40 -38.38
N ASP A 85 -21.17 -1.71 -37.27
CA ASP A 85 -21.85 -0.48 -36.88
C ASP A 85 -20.91 0.48 -36.14
N GLN A 86 -20.12 1.21 -36.93
CA GLN A 86 -19.21 2.25 -36.43
C GLN A 86 -19.96 3.38 -35.70
N ILE A 87 -21.23 3.62 -36.02
CA ILE A 87 -22.02 4.69 -35.41
C ILE A 87 -22.39 4.28 -33.97
N ALA A 88 -22.76 3.02 -33.74
CA ALA A 88 -23.00 2.52 -32.39
C ALA A 88 -21.75 2.60 -31.51
N THR A 89 -20.58 2.27 -32.04
CA THR A 89 -19.30 2.38 -31.31
C THR A 89 -18.96 3.83 -30.97
N LEU A 90 -19.12 4.76 -31.92
CA LEU A 90 -18.94 6.19 -31.68
C LEU A 90 -19.94 6.71 -30.63
N ASN A 91 -21.20 6.33 -30.73
CA ASN A 91 -22.24 6.72 -29.77
C ASN A 91 -21.96 6.19 -28.37
N ALA A 92 -21.42 4.97 -28.23
CA ALA A 92 -21.03 4.41 -26.94
C ALA A 92 -19.90 5.21 -26.27
N MET A 93 -18.95 5.75 -27.05
CA MET A 93 -17.91 6.66 -26.55
C MET A 93 -18.48 8.03 -26.17
N LEU A 94 -19.43 8.55 -26.94
CA LEU A 94 -20.08 9.84 -26.67
C LEU A 94 -21.02 9.83 -25.46
N ARG A 95 -21.40 8.64 -24.96
CA ARG A 95 -22.22 8.48 -23.74
C ARG A 95 -21.44 8.79 -22.46
N VAL A 96 -20.11 8.73 -22.47
CA VAL A 96 -19.31 9.08 -21.30
C VAL A 96 -19.17 10.60 -21.27
N GLN A 97 -19.88 11.27 -20.36
CA GLN A 97 -19.75 12.72 -20.22
C GLN A 97 -18.46 13.06 -19.51
N SER A 98 -17.81 14.14 -19.94
CA SER A 98 -16.61 14.64 -19.26
C SER A 98 -16.93 14.97 -17.79
N GLY A 99 -16.23 14.32 -16.87
CA GLY A 99 -16.44 14.47 -15.42
C GLY A 99 -17.20 13.31 -14.78
N GLU A 100 -17.71 12.35 -15.56
CA GLU A 100 -18.33 11.13 -15.05
C GLU A 100 -17.32 9.97 -14.96
N LEU A 101 -17.53 9.08 -13.97
CA LEU A 101 -16.83 7.80 -13.95
C LEU A 101 -17.30 6.96 -15.15
N ILE A 102 -16.38 6.22 -15.76
CA ILE A 102 -16.73 5.28 -16.81
C ILE A 102 -17.70 4.24 -16.21
N PRO A 103 -18.93 4.11 -16.74
CA PRO A 103 -19.90 3.15 -16.23
C PRO A 103 -19.42 1.70 -16.32
N ALA A 104 -19.97 0.83 -15.47
CA ALA A 104 -19.57 -0.58 -15.39
C ALA A 104 -19.76 -1.32 -16.73
N ASP A 105 -20.80 -0.98 -17.51
CA ASP A 105 -21.10 -1.60 -18.80
C ASP A 105 -20.07 -1.28 -19.91
N HIS A 106 -19.14 -0.36 -19.69
CA HIS A 106 -18.00 -0.15 -20.59
C HIS A 106 -16.84 -1.14 -20.35
N TYR A 107 -16.86 -1.85 -19.22
CA TYR A 107 -15.86 -2.85 -18.87
C TYR A 107 -16.34 -4.26 -19.22
N PHE A 108 -15.37 -5.17 -19.40
CA PHE A 108 -15.61 -6.59 -19.62
C PHE A 108 -14.97 -7.39 -18.48
N SER A 109 -15.59 -8.46 -18.03
CA SER A 109 -14.90 -9.49 -17.27
C SER A 109 -14.18 -10.43 -18.23
N LEU A 110 -12.94 -10.76 -17.91
CA LEU A 110 -12.10 -11.70 -18.64
C LEU A 110 -12.14 -13.05 -17.93
N ARG A 111 -12.39 -14.11 -18.69
CA ARG A 111 -12.20 -15.50 -18.27
C ARG A 111 -11.47 -16.24 -19.39
N ALA A 112 -10.32 -16.83 -19.11
CA ALA A 112 -9.54 -17.58 -20.09
C ALA A 112 -9.15 -18.96 -19.54
N VAL A 113 -9.41 -20.01 -20.32
CA VAL A 113 -9.06 -21.38 -19.99
C VAL A 113 -7.82 -21.77 -20.78
N ASP A 114 -6.71 -22.01 -20.09
CA ASP A 114 -5.45 -22.40 -20.72
C ASP A 114 -5.46 -23.86 -21.22
N ILE A 115 -4.42 -24.25 -21.97
CA ILE A 115 -4.25 -25.62 -22.47
C ILE A 115 -4.12 -26.69 -21.38
N ALA A 116 -3.81 -26.31 -20.15
CA ALA A 116 -3.75 -27.18 -18.98
C ALA A 116 -5.07 -27.21 -18.19
N GLY A 117 -6.08 -26.44 -18.63
CA GLY A 117 -7.40 -26.36 -18.02
C GLY A 117 -7.50 -25.37 -16.86
N ASN A 118 -6.47 -24.55 -16.60
CA ASN A 118 -6.54 -23.54 -15.56
C ASN A 118 -7.34 -22.32 -16.03
N CYS A 119 -8.10 -21.71 -15.12
CA CYS A 119 -9.01 -20.61 -15.42
C CYS A 119 -8.43 -19.27 -14.93
N TRP A 120 -7.88 -18.50 -15.85
CA TRP A 120 -7.40 -17.13 -15.63
C TRP A 120 -8.57 -16.16 -15.66
N THR A 121 -8.63 -15.21 -14.73
CA THR A 121 -9.73 -14.25 -14.60
C THR A 121 -9.25 -12.83 -14.32
N HIS A 122 -10.06 -11.85 -14.74
CA HIS A 122 -9.97 -10.46 -14.31
C HIS A 122 -11.38 -9.83 -14.34
N PRO A 123 -11.81 -9.09 -13.29
CA PRO A 123 -13.20 -8.65 -13.18
C PRO A 123 -13.57 -7.49 -14.12
N ALA A 124 -12.59 -6.67 -14.53
CA ALA A 124 -12.85 -5.48 -15.34
C ALA A 124 -11.67 -5.13 -16.25
N VAL A 125 -11.78 -5.44 -17.54
CA VAL A 125 -10.79 -5.12 -18.58
C VAL A 125 -11.35 -4.07 -19.53
N LEU A 126 -10.46 -3.23 -20.05
CA LEU A 126 -10.79 -2.32 -21.13
C LEU A 126 -10.63 -3.05 -22.46
N LEU A 127 -11.63 -2.88 -23.33
CA LEU A 127 -11.69 -3.53 -24.63
C LEU A 127 -11.52 -2.50 -25.74
N LYS A 128 -10.37 -2.51 -26.41
CA LYS A 128 -10.18 -1.78 -27.66
C LYS A 128 -10.68 -2.62 -28.82
N ARG A 129 -11.45 -2.01 -29.72
CA ARG A 129 -12.06 -2.66 -30.88
C ARG A 129 -11.57 -2.00 -32.15
N ASP A 130 -11.00 -2.80 -33.05
CA ASP A 130 -10.70 -2.36 -34.41
C ASP A 130 -11.70 -3.06 -35.36
N GLU A 131 -12.66 -2.29 -35.86
CA GLU A 131 -13.74 -2.80 -36.71
C GLU A 131 -13.28 -3.00 -38.15
N MET A 132 -13.30 -4.25 -38.64
CA MET A 132 -13.10 -4.59 -40.05
C MET A 132 -14.41 -5.12 -40.66
N GLN A 133 -14.48 -5.15 -42.00
CA GLN A 133 -15.71 -5.58 -42.70
C GLN A 133 -16.10 -7.04 -42.39
N GLN A 134 -15.12 -7.94 -42.26
CA GLN A 134 -15.35 -9.39 -42.09
C GLN A 134 -15.06 -9.89 -40.67
N ALA A 135 -14.42 -9.06 -39.83
CA ALA A 135 -13.98 -9.43 -38.50
C ALA A 135 -13.92 -8.20 -37.58
N GLU A 136 -13.95 -8.45 -36.28
CA GLU A 136 -13.62 -7.49 -35.25
C GLU A 136 -12.30 -7.94 -34.61
N ILE A 137 -11.33 -7.03 -34.48
CA ILE A 137 -10.11 -7.30 -33.71
C ILE A 137 -10.32 -6.71 -32.32
N LEU A 138 -10.27 -7.58 -31.32
CA LEU A 138 -10.44 -7.23 -29.93
C LEU A 138 -9.07 -7.23 -29.26
N THR A 139 -8.66 -6.07 -28.76
CA THR A 139 -7.45 -5.96 -27.94
C THR A 139 -7.87 -5.71 -26.50
N VAL A 140 -7.52 -6.64 -25.63
CA VAL A 140 -7.75 -6.59 -24.19
C VAL A 140 -6.45 -6.13 -23.55
N ALA A 141 -6.55 -5.19 -22.62
CA ALA A 141 -5.44 -4.80 -21.76
C ALA A 141 -5.94 -4.64 -20.32
N CYS A 142 -5.19 -5.19 -19.37
CA CYS A 142 -5.44 -5.02 -17.94
C CYS A 142 -4.15 -5.06 -17.12
N ASP A 143 -4.19 -4.45 -15.94
CA ASP A 143 -3.01 -4.35 -15.09
C ASP A 143 -2.70 -5.64 -14.34
N SER A 144 -3.65 -6.59 -14.25
CA SER A 144 -3.40 -7.89 -13.64
C SER A 144 -4.24 -9.01 -14.25
N ILE A 145 -3.88 -10.26 -13.97
CA ILE A 145 -4.72 -11.45 -14.13
C ILE A 145 -4.46 -12.42 -12.98
N GLN A 146 -5.45 -13.22 -12.65
CA GLN A 146 -5.37 -14.18 -11.55
C GLN A 146 -5.83 -15.57 -11.99
N VAL A 147 -5.22 -16.62 -11.45
CA VAL A 147 -5.69 -18.00 -11.60
C VAL A 147 -5.83 -18.64 -10.22
N GLU A 148 -6.92 -19.38 -10.02
CA GLU A 148 -7.15 -20.20 -8.83
C GLU A 148 -7.03 -21.68 -9.20
N ILE A 149 -6.18 -22.40 -8.48
CA ILE A 149 -5.84 -23.80 -8.72
C ILE A 149 -6.09 -24.58 -7.43
N ALA A 150 -6.67 -25.78 -7.54
CA ALA A 150 -6.75 -26.70 -6.42
C ALA A 150 -5.33 -27.15 -6.04
N SER A 151 -4.98 -27.08 -4.75
CA SER A 151 -3.64 -27.40 -4.28
C SER A 151 -3.68 -28.52 -3.24
N ASP A 152 -2.92 -29.58 -3.47
CA ASP A 152 -2.69 -30.64 -2.48
C ASP A 152 -1.72 -30.19 -1.37
N VAL A 153 -1.10 -29.02 -1.55
CA VAL A 153 -0.15 -28.45 -0.60
C VAL A 153 -0.91 -27.98 0.64
N LYS A 154 -0.61 -28.63 1.78
CA LYS A 154 -1.25 -28.32 3.08
C LYS A 154 -0.69 -27.11 3.80
N ARG A 155 0.44 -26.56 3.34
CA ARG A 155 1.10 -25.41 4.00
C ARG A 155 0.41 -24.11 3.59
N THR A 156 0.30 -23.19 4.54
CA THR A 156 -0.11 -21.82 4.23
C THR A 156 1.13 -20.97 3.94
N LEU A 157 1.17 -20.29 2.80
CA LEU A 157 2.28 -19.38 2.48
C LEU A 157 1.84 -18.27 1.54
N VAL A 158 2.65 -17.22 1.49
CA VAL A 158 2.63 -16.24 0.40
C VAL A 158 4.04 -16.06 -0.17
N HIS A 159 4.13 -15.92 -1.49
CA HIS A 159 5.35 -15.63 -2.24
C HIS A 159 5.11 -14.41 -3.14
N TYR A 160 5.87 -13.36 -2.94
CA TYR A 160 5.89 -12.15 -3.76
C TYR A 160 7.14 -12.06 -4.60
N VAL A 161 6.99 -11.53 -5.81
CA VAL A 161 8.10 -11.05 -6.64
C VAL A 161 7.92 -9.55 -6.83
N PHE A 162 8.96 -8.79 -6.50
CA PHE A 162 9.04 -7.35 -6.72
C PHE A 162 10.03 -7.05 -7.84
N ASN A 163 9.72 -6.04 -8.65
CA ASN A 163 10.62 -5.53 -9.68
C ASN A 163 11.72 -4.61 -9.10
N ASP A 164 11.45 -4.00 -7.95
CA ASP A 164 12.32 -3.04 -7.27
C ASP A 164 12.75 -3.53 -5.88
N ASP A 165 13.87 -3.01 -5.38
CA ASP A 165 14.40 -3.35 -4.05
C ASP A 165 13.56 -2.69 -2.95
N LEU A 166 13.05 -3.52 -2.03
CA LEU A 166 12.30 -3.07 -0.86
C LEU A 166 13.21 -2.38 0.16
N GLU A 167 14.53 -2.55 0.07
CA GLU A 167 15.53 -2.10 1.04
C GLU A 167 15.29 -2.72 2.44
N MET A 168 14.81 -3.96 2.47
CA MET A 168 14.72 -4.72 3.72
C MET A 168 16.13 -4.99 4.29
N PRO A 169 16.31 -4.97 5.62
CA PRO A 169 17.61 -5.16 6.24
C PRO A 169 18.13 -6.59 5.99
N MET A 170 19.20 -6.71 5.21
CA MET A 170 19.86 -7.99 4.90
C MET A 170 20.69 -8.45 6.11
N ASN A 171 20.21 -9.46 6.83
CA ASN A 171 20.78 -9.93 8.10
C ASN A 171 21.36 -11.36 8.05
N VAL A 172 21.22 -12.07 6.94
CA VAL A 172 21.82 -13.39 6.74
C VAL A 172 22.96 -13.31 5.72
N SER A 173 24.15 -13.64 6.23
CA SER A 173 25.39 -13.77 5.47
C SER A 173 25.41 -15.07 4.67
N LEU A 174 25.56 -14.98 3.35
CA LEU A 174 25.79 -16.14 2.48
C LEU A 174 27.18 -16.06 1.83
N PRO A 175 27.89 -17.20 1.69
CA PRO A 175 29.11 -17.25 0.90
C PRO A 175 28.79 -17.04 -0.60
N SER A 176 29.44 -16.07 -1.23
CA SER A 176 29.41 -15.84 -2.68
C SER A 176 30.80 -16.06 -3.28
N GLN A 177 30.85 -16.62 -4.48
CA GLN A 177 32.08 -16.65 -5.28
C GLN A 177 32.05 -15.50 -6.27
N ASP A 178 32.91 -14.50 -6.07
CA ASP A 178 33.11 -13.42 -7.02
C ASP A 178 34.43 -13.62 -7.76
N VAL A 179 34.43 -13.40 -9.07
CA VAL A 179 35.65 -13.39 -9.88
C VAL A 179 36.18 -11.96 -9.96
N ILE A 180 37.15 -11.62 -9.11
CA ILE A 180 37.79 -10.31 -9.11
C ILE A 180 39.16 -10.46 -9.78
N ARG A 181 39.36 -9.81 -10.94
CA ARG A 181 40.60 -9.87 -11.73
C ARG A 181 41.04 -11.30 -12.09
N GLY A 182 40.08 -12.14 -12.50
CA GLY A 182 40.33 -13.53 -12.89
C GLY A 182 40.62 -14.48 -11.73
N ARG A 183 40.65 -14.01 -10.47
CA ARG A 183 40.76 -14.86 -9.28
C ARG A 183 39.39 -15.00 -8.61
N ARG A 184 38.98 -16.26 -8.36
CA ARG A 184 37.82 -16.57 -7.52
C ARG A 184 38.15 -16.19 -6.08
N ARG A 185 37.40 -15.25 -5.51
CA ARG A 185 37.43 -14.95 -4.07
C ARG A 185 36.10 -15.35 -3.47
N LEU A 186 36.16 -16.07 -2.35
CA LEU A 186 35.01 -16.28 -1.51
C LEU A 186 34.75 -14.97 -0.74
N LEU A 187 33.60 -14.35 -0.95
CA LEU A 187 33.15 -13.19 -0.20
C LEU A 187 31.93 -13.59 0.61
N ILE A 188 31.85 -13.15 1.86
CA ILE A 188 30.63 -13.27 2.65
C ILE A 188 29.84 -11.99 2.41
N LYS A 189 28.63 -12.12 1.85
CA LYS A 189 27.73 -10.98 1.61
C LYS A 189 26.41 -11.25 2.30
N ASN A 190 25.87 -10.23 2.98
CA ASN A 190 24.48 -10.27 3.43
C ASN A 190 23.60 -10.17 2.18
N ARG A 191 22.86 -11.24 1.88
CA ARG A 191 22.05 -11.34 0.65
C ARG A 191 20.60 -11.73 0.92
N VAL A 192 20.31 -12.11 2.15
CA VAL A 192 18.97 -12.53 2.56
C VAL A 192 18.61 -11.74 3.81
N SER A 193 17.39 -11.21 3.81
CA SER A 193 16.70 -10.68 4.97
C SER A 193 15.78 -11.80 5.47
N ALA A 194 16.04 -12.35 6.65
CA ALA A 194 15.23 -13.41 7.24
C ALA A 194 14.82 -13.12 8.68
N GLY A 195 13.60 -13.50 9.05
CA GLY A 195 13.03 -13.28 10.37
C GLY A 195 11.73 -14.03 10.59
N VAL A 196 11.06 -13.77 11.71
CA VAL A 196 9.76 -14.37 12.04
C VAL A 196 8.75 -13.27 12.33
N VAL A 197 7.56 -13.39 11.77
CA VAL A 197 6.44 -12.45 11.97
C VAL A 197 5.19 -13.25 12.28
N ASP A 198 4.68 -13.16 13.51
CA ASP A 198 3.45 -13.83 13.94
C ASP A 198 3.37 -15.33 13.57
N GLY A 199 4.46 -16.06 13.81
CA GLY A 199 4.56 -17.48 13.48
C GLY A 199 4.73 -17.78 11.98
N MET A 200 5.14 -16.79 11.18
CA MET A 200 5.54 -16.97 9.78
C MET A 200 7.05 -16.80 9.63
N ASP A 201 7.71 -17.77 8.99
CA ASP A 201 9.11 -17.66 8.60
C ASP A 201 9.22 -16.80 7.34
N ILE A 202 9.89 -15.66 7.46
CA ILE A 202 10.06 -14.67 6.40
C ILE A 202 11.44 -14.81 5.77
N SER A 203 11.50 -14.76 4.45
CA SER A 203 12.75 -14.59 3.70
C SER A 203 12.57 -13.62 2.55
N TYR A 204 13.54 -12.71 2.36
CA TYR A 204 13.62 -11.79 1.24
C TYR A 204 15.02 -11.79 0.65
N TYR A 205 15.13 -11.92 -0.67
CA TYR A 205 16.43 -11.97 -1.36
C TYR A 205 16.33 -11.48 -2.80
N GLN A 206 17.48 -11.03 -3.30
CA GLN A 206 17.61 -10.64 -4.70
C GLN A 206 17.75 -11.86 -5.60
N VAL A 207 17.02 -11.87 -6.71
CA VAL A 207 17.12 -12.83 -7.80
C VAL A 207 17.65 -12.11 -9.03
N SER A 208 18.81 -12.56 -9.52
CA SER A 208 19.40 -11.98 -10.73
C SER A 208 18.85 -12.69 -11.94
N ALA A 209 18.09 -11.97 -12.79
CA ALA A 209 17.78 -12.42 -14.12
C ALA A 209 18.83 -11.82 -15.08
N ASP A 210 19.70 -12.66 -15.65
CA ASP A 210 20.87 -12.28 -16.47
C ASP A 210 20.61 -11.22 -17.57
N LYS A 211 19.35 -10.93 -17.93
CA LYS A 211 18.96 -9.98 -18.98
C LYS A 211 17.83 -9.00 -18.64
N ALA A 212 17.03 -9.24 -17.60
CA ALA A 212 15.82 -8.46 -17.31
C ALA A 212 15.97 -7.48 -16.13
N GLY A 213 17.15 -7.39 -15.56
CA GLY A 213 17.39 -6.66 -14.32
C GLY A 213 17.29 -7.57 -13.10
N ASN A 214 17.36 -6.95 -11.93
CA ASN A 214 17.23 -7.68 -10.67
C ASN A 214 15.76 -7.68 -10.27
N SER A 215 15.22 -8.85 -9.98
CA SER A 215 13.96 -8.97 -9.24
C SER A 215 14.28 -9.34 -7.79
N TYR A 216 13.28 -9.25 -6.93
CA TYR A 216 13.42 -9.59 -5.52
C TYR A 216 12.27 -10.47 -5.09
N GLU A 217 12.59 -11.57 -4.43
CA GLU A 217 11.60 -12.51 -3.94
C GLU A 217 11.43 -12.33 -2.44
N PHE A 218 10.17 -12.27 -2.00
CA PHE A 218 9.77 -12.34 -0.61
C PHE A 218 8.90 -13.57 -0.43
N ALA A 219 9.18 -14.39 0.58
CA ALA A 219 8.34 -15.52 0.95
C ALA A 219 8.04 -15.48 2.44
N ALA A 220 6.81 -15.81 2.80
CA ALA A 220 6.35 -16.00 4.17
C ALA A 220 5.67 -17.37 4.29
N VAL A 221 6.23 -18.25 5.10
CA VAL A 221 5.71 -19.61 5.31
C VAL A 221 5.16 -19.72 6.72
N VAL A 222 3.87 -20.04 6.86
CA VAL A 222 3.21 -20.19 8.15
C VAL A 222 3.72 -21.45 8.84
N GLN A 223 4.17 -21.33 10.09
CA GLN A 223 4.63 -22.44 10.91
C GLN A 223 3.47 -23.38 11.27
N VAL A 224 3.79 -24.66 11.47
CA VAL A 224 2.81 -25.70 11.78
C VAL A 224 2.08 -25.37 13.09
N GLY A 225 0.75 -25.34 13.03
CA GLY A 225 -0.12 -25.05 14.19
C GLY A 225 -0.51 -23.59 14.34
N THR A 226 0.01 -22.70 13.49
CA THR A 226 -0.39 -21.29 13.47
C THR A 226 -1.56 -21.09 12.50
N GLU A 227 -2.65 -20.49 12.98
CA GLU A 227 -3.77 -20.07 12.14
C GLU A 227 -3.55 -18.66 11.62
N GLN A 228 -3.95 -18.41 10.38
CA GLN A 228 -3.86 -17.10 9.75
C GLN A 228 -5.20 -16.74 9.09
N PRO A 229 -5.58 -15.45 9.07
CA PRO A 229 -6.82 -15.02 8.42
C PRO A 229 -6.74 -15.26 6.90
N SER A 230 -7.89 -15.26 6.21
CA SER A 230 -7.95 -15.54 4.77
C SER A 230 -7.25 -14.48 3.90
N ASP A 231 -7.04 -13.28 4.43
CA ASP A 231 -6.42 -12.14 3.78
C ASP A 231 -5.02 -11.83 4.34
N PHE A 232 -4.39 -12.79 5.03
CA PHE A 232 -3.09 -12.60 5.69
C PHE A 232 -2.01 -12.04 4.76
N HIS A 233 -2.01 -12.44 3.48
CA HIS A 233 -1.12 -11.93 2.46
C HIS A 233 -1.25 -10.41 2.32
N ALA A 234 -2.46 -9.88 2.13
CA ALA A 234 -2.70 -8.45 2.00
C ALA A 234 -2.28 -7.68 3.27
N ARG A 235 -2.59 -8.22 4.46
CA ARG A 235 -2.20 -7.63 5.75
C ARG A 235 -0.68 -7.60 5.94
N LEU A 236 0.02 -8.64 5.47
CA LEU A 236 1.47 -8.71 5.49
C LEU A 236 2.09 -7.72 4.51
N LEU A 237 1.54 -7.57 3.30
CA LEU A 237 1.98 -6.55 2.34
C LEU A 237 1.87 -5.14 2.93
N GLU A 238 0.76 -4.80 3.60
CA GLU A 238 0.60 -3.53 4.30
C GLU A 238 1.70 -3.29 5.36
N ALA A 239 2.02 -4.33 6.14
CA ALA A 239 3.08 -4.25 7.15
C ALA A 239 4.46 -4.03 6.52
N ILE A 240 4.76 -4.71 5.42
CA ILE A 240 5.99 -4.49 4.63
C ILE A 240 6.03 -3.04 4.15
N GLN A 241 5.00 -2.58 3.46
CA GLN A 241 4.92 -1.22 2.90
C GLN A 241 5.17 -0.15 3.95
N PHE A 242 4.59 -0.30 5.15
CA PHE A 242 4.83 0.63 6.26
C PHE A 242 6.28 0.58 6.76
N CYS A 243 6.84 -0.62 6.95
CA CYS A 243 8.20 -0.77 7.46
C CYS A 243 9.27 -0.28 6.48
N VAL A 244 9.04 -0.38 5.17
CA VAL A 244 9.97 0.14 4.15
C VAL A 244 9.62 1.55 3.69
N ALA A 245 8.49 2.10 4.13
CA ALA A 245 7.93 3.38 3.69
C ALA A 245 7.78 3.51 2.16
N LYS A 246 7.40 2.41 1.49
CA LYS A 246 7.22 2.33 0.04
C LYS A 246 5.86 1.74 -0.28
N HIS A 247 5.20 2.29 -1.30
CA HIS A 247 3.98 1.69 -1.84
C HIS A 247 4.35 0.57 -2.82
N ALA A 248 4.82 -0.54 -2.28
CA ALA A 248 5.31 -1.67 -3.05
C ALA A 248 4.18 -2.59 -3.50
N TRP A 249 4.09 -2.83 -4.81
CA TRP A 249 3.17 -3.80 -5.39
C TRP A 249 3.95 -4.96 -6.00
N PRO A 250 3.64 -6.21 -5.64
CA PRO A 250 4.29 -7.36 -6.26
C PRO A 250 3.85 -7.48 -7.73
N ILE A 251 4.81 -7.78 -8.61
CA ILE A 251 4.55 -8.09 -10.02
C ILE A 251 4.06 -9.54 -10.18
N MET A 252 4.36 -10.40 -9.21
CA MET A 252 3.80 -11.75 -9.10
C MET A 252 3.49 -12.04 -7.63
N GLU A 253 2.35 -12.66 -7.38
CA GLU A 253 1.92 -13.12 -6.06
C GLU A 253 1.43 -14.57 -6.16
N GLU A 254 1.88 -15.44 -5.26
CA GLU A 254 1.33 -16.78 -5.06
C GLU A 254 0.89 -16.91 -3.60
N VAL A 255 -0.39 -17.19 -3.39
CA VAL A 255 -0.95 -17.46 -2.07
C VAL A 255 -1.44 -18.89 -2.04
N ILE A 256 -0.93 -19.68 -1.10
CA ILE A 256 -1.43 -21.04 -0.84
C ILE A 256 -2.09 -21.03 0.52
N GLN A 257 -3.39 -21.34 0.59
CA GLN A 257 -4.15 -21.42 1.84
C GLN A 257 -5.39 -22.29 1.64
N GLY A 258 -5.71 -23.15 2.61
CA GLY A 258 -6.96 -23.91 2.62
C GLY A 258 -7.15 -24.86 1.42
N GLY A 259 -6.06 -25.43 0.90
CA GLY A 259 -6.10 -26.31 -0.28
C GLY A 259 -6.32 -25.57 -1.61
N LYS A 260 -6.16 -24.25 -1.62
CA LYS A 260 -6.20 -23.41 -2.81
C LYS A 260 -4.85 -22.76 -3.03
N GLN A 261 -4.45 -22.63 -4.29
CA GLN A 261 -3.32 -21.84 -4.74
C GLN A 261 -3.87 -20.76 -5.66
N ILE A 262 -3.58 -19.51 -5.34
CA ILE A 262 -3.91 -18.35 -6.14
C ILE A 262 -2.61 -17.79 -6.69
N VAL A 263 -2.51 -17.60 -8.00
CA VAL A 263 -1.39 -16.90 -8.63
C VAL A 263 -1.91 -15.66 -9.34
N THR A 264 -1.34 -14.51 -9.00
CA THR A 264 -1.63 -13.21 -9.60
C THR A 264 -0.40 -12.70 -10.34
N LEU A 265 -0.60 -12.25 -11.58
CA LEU A 265 0.42 -11.58 -12.39
C LEU A 265 0.00 -10.14 -12.58
N SER A 266 0.89 -9.19 -12.29
CA SER A 266 0.58 -7.77 -12.24
C SER A 266 1.62 -6.93 -12.98
N LYS A 267 1.13 -5.85 -13.57
CA LYS A 267 1.96 -4.78 -14.12
C LYS A 267 2.80 -4.16 -13.02
N SER A 268 4.07 -3.93 -13.33
CA SER A 268 5.00 -3.22 -12.48
C SER A 268 4.60 -1.76 -12.35
N ILE A 269 4.48 -1.32 -11.11
CA ILE A 269 4.40 0.09 -10.75
C ILE A 269 5.72 0.40 -10.04
N PRO A 270 6.66 1.10 -10.72
CA PRO A 270 7.97 1.36 -10.15
C PRO A 270 7.88 2.05 -8.79
N PHE A 271 8.77 1.67 -7.88
CA PHE A 271 8.79 2.28 -6.57
C PHE A 271 9.01 3.79 -6.66
N ASN A 272 8.30 4.44 -5.78
CA ASN A 272 8.31 5.87 -5.67
C ASN A 272 9.11 6.27 -4.44
N ASN A 273 10.42 6.51 -4.63
CA ASN A 273 11.28 7.02 -3.57
C ASN A 273 10.94 8.50 -3.32
N GLY A 274 9.88 8.73 -2.55
CA GLY A 274 9.47 10.04 -2.10
C GLY A 274 10.37 10.58 -0.98
N LEU A 275 9.94 11.69 -0.37
CA LEU A 275 10.67 12.31 0.75
C LEU A 275 10.63 11.46 2.04
N VAL A 276 9.59 10.63 2.19
CA VAL A 276 9.38 9.79 3.37
C VAL A 276 10.24 8.53 3.24
N SER A 277 11.02 8.24 4.28
CA SER A 277 11.96 7.11 4.36
C SER A 277 11.57 6.14 5.47
N SER A 278 12.07 4.91 5.44
CA SER A 278 11.71 3.85 6.40
C SER A 278 11.72 4.34 7.87
N PRO A 279 10.71 3.99 8.68
CA PRO A 279 10.71 4.32 10.11
C PRO A 279 11.93 3.81 10.89
N LEU A 280 12.72 2.90 10.33
CA LEU A 280 13.80 2.19 11.01
C LEU A 280 15.15 2.41 10.34
N PRO A 281 16.26 2.32 11.09
CA PRO A 281 17.59 2.31 10.51
C PRO A 281 17.80 1.05 9.64
N SER A 282 18.58 1.15 8.57
CA SER A 282 18.86 0.03 7.67
C SER A 282 19.62 -1.14 8.34
N HIS A 283 20.26 -0.91 9.48
CA HIS A 283 20.95 -1.94 10.27
C HIS A 283 20.07 -2.60 11.35
N ALA A 284 18.86 -2.12 11.58
CA ALA A 284 18.01 -2.53 12.72
C ALA A 284 17.09 -3.70 12.35
N SER A 285 17.67 -4.86 12.00
CA SER A 285 16.89 -6.01 11.51
C SER A 285 15.91 -6.59 12.54
N GLU A 286 16.28 -6.63 13.82
CA GLU A 286 15.39 -7.16 14.87
C GLU A 286 14.17 -6.25 15.06
N GLU A 287 14.40 -4.95 15.10
CA GLU A 287 13.36 -3.93 15.17
C GLU A 287 12.45 -3.94 13.95
N PHE A 288 13.01 -4.21 12.77
CA PHE A 288 12.26 -4.35 11.52
C PHE A 288 11.20 -5.44 11.60
N TYR A 289 11.57 -6.65 12.01
CA TYR A 289 10.59 -7.73 12.15
C TYR A 289 9.61 -7.49 13.29
N ARG A 290 10.05 -6.87 14.40
CA ARG A 290 9.15 -6.49 15.49
C ARG A 290 8.11 -5.46 15.06
N LEU A 291 8.51 -4.43 14.33
CA LEU A 291 7.58 -3.42 13.81
C LEU A 291 6.61 -4.03 12.80
N MET A 292 7.13 -4.89 11.91
CA MET A 292 6.31 -5.63 10.94
C MET A 292 5.27 -6.50 11.64
N GLU A 293 5.63 -7.21 12.71
CA GLU A 293 4.69 -8.01 13.50
C GLU A 293 3.63 -7.16 14.20
N CYS A 294 4.01 -6.05 14.85
CA CYS A 294 3.05 -5.12 15.45
C CYS A 294 2.04 -4.60 14.41
N TYR A 295 2.54 -4.17 13.24
CA TYR A 295 1.70 -3.64 12.19
C TYR A 295 0.82 -4.71 11.55
N TYR A 296 1.36 -5.91 11.32
CA TYR A 296 0.63 -7.06 10.80
C TYR A 296 -0.56 -7.41 11.69
N ARG A 297 -0.32 -7.59 13.00
CA ARG A 297 -1.37 -7.88 13.97
C ARG A 297 -2.44 -6.78 14.01
N TYR A 298 -2.00 -5.53 14.00
CA TYR A 298 -2.91 -4.38 13.88
C TYR A 298 -3.80 -4.52 12.63
N SER A 299 -3.20 -4.72 11.46
CA SER A 299 -3.92 -4.79 10.19
C SER A 299 -4.92 -5.94 10.16
N CYS A 300 -4.55 -7.14 10.64
CA CYS A 300 -5.45 -8.28 10.78
C CYS A 300 -6.66 -7.95 11.66
N SER A 301 -6.45 -7.24 12.77
CA SER A 301 -7.53 -6.92 13.72
C SER A 301 -8.43 -5.76 13.29
N GLU A 302 -7.92 -4.82 12.49
CA GLU A 302 -8.61 -3.54 12.23
C GLU A 302 -9.13 -3.38 10.81
N ALA A 303 -8.67 -4.19 9.85
CA ALA A 303 -9.18 -4.11 8.49
C ALA A 303 -10.66 -4.50 8.37
N ASN A 304 -11.18 -5.38 9.23
CA ASN A 304 -12.61 -5.71 9.28
C ASN A 304 -13.21 -6.08 7.89
N GLY A 305 -12.46 -6.83 7.07
CA GLY A 305 -12.90 -7.28 5.74
C GLY A 305 -12.86 -6.21 4.64
N VAL A 306 -12.27 -5.03 4.89
CA VAL A 306 -11.99 -4.03 3.84
C VAL A 306 -10.60 -4.21 3.23
N ASP A 307 -10.38 -3.58 2.07
CA ASP A 307 -9.15 -3.73 1.28
C ASP A 307 -7.86 -3.36 2.02
N ALA A 308 -7.91 -2.46 3.01
CA ALA A 308 -6.75 -2.04 3.79
C ALA A 308 -7.13 -1.58 5.20
N ALA A 309 -6.23 -1.78 6.16
CA ALA A 309 -6.41 -1.32 7.53
C ALA A 309 -6.55 0.22 7.59
N PRO A 310 -7.30 0.76 8.57
CA PRO A 310 -7.55 2.19 8.68
C PRO A 310 -6.27 3.05 8.69
N LEU A 311 -5.20 2.59 9.35
CA LEU A 311 -3.92 3.31 9.37
C LEU A 311 -3.26 3.32 7.99
N SER A 312 -3.21 2.18 7.30
CA SER A 312 -2.65 2.05 5.94
C SER A 312 -3.32 3.01 4.96
N LYS A 313 -4.66 3.16 5.04
CA LYS A 313 -5.40 4.13 4.20
C LYS A 313 -5.01 5.59 4.47
N LYS A 314 -4.63 5.91 5.71
CA LYS A 314 -4.29 7.28 6.14
C LYS A 314 -2.85 7.67 5.82
N VAL A 315 -1.93 6.68 5.79
CA VAL A 315 -0.49 6.92 5.58
C VAL A 315 0.02 6.45 4.22
N GLY A 316 -0.69 5.56 3.52
CA GLY A 316 -0.21 4.95 2.27
C GLY A 316 0.07 5.98 1.16
N GLY A 317 -0.73 7.05 1.09
CA GLY A 317 -0.50 8.16 0.14
C GLY A 317 0.80 8.93 0.38
N LEU A 318 1.43 8.81 1.55
CA LEU A 318 2.73 9.42 1.81
C LEU A 318 3.87 8.70 1.08
N PHE A 319 3.69 7.41 0.79
CA PHE A 319 4.69 6.56 0.14
C PHE A 319 4.64 6.67 -1.39
N THR A 320 3.79 7.54 -1.94
CA THR A 320 3.63 7.77 -3.39
C THR A 320 4.06 9.19 -3.82
N LEU A 321 4.72 9.95 -2.95
CA LEU A 321 5.09 11.35 -3.16
C LEU A 321 6.41 11.53 -3.97
N LYS A 322 6.45 11.18 -5.27
CA LYS A 322 7.58 11.55 -6.19
C LYS A 322 7.31 12.84 -6.89
N GLY A 323 8.35 13.67 -7.02
CA GLY A 323 8.30 14.82 -7.91
C GLY A 323 7.16 15.78 -7.58
N VAL A 324 6.66 15.70 -6.34
CA VAL A 324 5.62 16.55 -5.79
C VAL A 324 6.29 17.76 -5.14
N TRP A 325 5.70 18.94 -5.30
CA TRP A 325 6.16 20.16 -4.67
C TRP A 325 6.11 20.06 -3.13
N ILE A 326 7.07 20.68 -2.45
CA ILE A 326 7.24 20.56 -0.99
C ILE A 326 6.03 21.09 -0.20
N ASP A 327 5.30 22.05 -0.74
CA ASP A 327 4.07 22.60 -0.16
C ASP A 327 2.93 21.56 -0.14
N THR A 328 2.81 20.79 -1.20
CA THR A 328 1.87 19.68 -1.34
C THR A 328 2.25 18.53 -0.42
N ILE A 329 3.56 18.24 -0.27
CA ILE A 329 4.07 17.28 0.72
C ILE A 329 3.71 17.74 2.14
N ALA A 330 3.97 19.02 2.47
CA ALA A 330 3.66 19.59 3.78
C ALA A 330 2.15 19.58 4.08
N LEU A 331 1.31 19.86 3.09
CA LEU A 331 -0.15 19.75 3.21
C LEU A 331 -0.56 18.31 3.49
N LEU A 332 -0.09 17.34 2.69
CA LEU A 332 -0.47 15.95 2.84
C LEU A 332 -0.03 15.38 4.18
N LEU A 333 1.20 15.66 4.63
CA LEU A 333 1.67 15.28 5.97
C LEU A 333 0.78 15.86 7.07
N SER A 334 0.42 17.15 6.97
CA SER A 334 -0.42 17.81 7.96
C SER A 334 -1.84 17.20 8.03
N VAL A 335 -2.41 16.83 6.88
CA VAL A 335 -3.71 16.14 6.77
C VAL A 335 -3.61 14.69 7.23
N SER A 336 -2.50 13.99 6.95
CA SER A 336 -2.27 12.63 7.44
C SER A 336 -2.20 12.59 8.96
N VAL A 337 -1.53 13.55 9.61
CA VAL A 337 -1.55 13.70 11.08
C VAL A 337 -2.99 13.84 11.59
N GLU A 338 -3.79 14.74 11.01
CA GLU A 338 -5.20 14.93 11.41
C GLU A 338 -6.02 13.65 11.23
N SER A 339 -5.78 12.93 10.13
CA SER A 339 -6.48 11.71 9.75
C SER A 339 -6.13 10.53 10.68
N VAL A 340 -4.86 10.40 11.07
CA VAL A 340 -4.42 9.45 12.11
C VAL A 340 -5.11 9.77 13.42
N LEU A 341 -5.17 11.04 13.83
CA LEU A 341 -5.88 11.47 15.05
C LEU A 341 -7.41 11.29 15.03
N GLN A 342 -8.01 10.90 13.89
CA GLN A 342 -9.41 10.47 13.84
C GLN A 342 -9.60 8.98 14.17
N ASP A 343 -8.52 8.23 14.37
CA ASP A 343 -8.61 6.85 14.86
C ASP A 343 -9.39 6.79 16.19
N PRO A 344 -10.25 5.77 16.41
CA PRO A 344 -11.06 5.66 17.62
C PRO A 344 -10.29 5.84 18.93
N ILE A 345 -9.04 5.35 19.01
CA ILE A 345 -8.21 5.48 20.23
C ILE A 345 -7.86 6.95 20.55
N PHE A 346 -7.74 7.81 19.53
CA PHE A 346 -7.40 9.23 19.70
C PHE A 346 -8.64 10.14 19.73
N LYS A 347 -9.80 9.64 19.28
CA LYS A 347 -11.00 10.44 19.02
C LYS A 347 -11.49 11.23 20.23
N ASN A 348 -11.31 10.70 21.43
CA ASN A 348 -11.80 11.30 22.67
C ASN A 348 -10.74 12.04 23.50
N LEU A 349 -9.47 12.03 23.10
CA LEU A 349 -8.39 12.66 23.86
C LEU A 349 -8.52 14.18 23.89
N GLY A 350 -8.35 14.82 25.05
CA GLY A 350 -8.44 16.29 25.14
C GLY A 350 -9.86 16.84 25.03
N LYS A 351 -10.88 15.96 25.06
CA LYS A 351 -12.28 16.38 25.12
C LYS A 351 -12.52 17.11 26.45
N PRO A 352 -13.11 18.32 26.43
CA PRO A 352 -13.46 19.03 27.65
C PRO A 352 -14.38 18.17 28.52
N ASP A 353 -14.11 18.13 29.83
CA ASP A 353 -14.95 17.44 30.80
C ASP A 353 -16.37 18.06 30.86
N LYS A 354 -17.29 17.36 31.54
CA LYS A 354 -18.69 17.81 31.64
C LYS A 354 -18.82 19.15 32.36
N GLY A 355 -17.98 19.42 33.35
CA GLY A 355 -17.97 20.67 34.12
C GLY A 355 -17.52 21.86 33.28
N LEU A 356 -16.39 21.73 32.58
CA LEU A 356 -15.88 22.75 31.66
C LEU A 356 -16.88 23.00 30.53
N LYS A 357 -17.52 21.95 29.98
CA LYS A 357 -18.61 22.14 29.00
C LYS A 357 -19.80 22.91 29.56
N ALA A 358 -20.19 22.65 30.80
CA ALA A 358 -21.26 23.40 31.45
C ALA A 358 -20.87 24.88 31.65
N LEU A 359 -19.62 25.17 32.01
CA LEU A 359 -19.11 26.54 32.11
C LEU A 359 -19.09 27.24 30.74
N ILE A 360 -18.62 26.56 29.68
CA ILE A 360 -18.64 27.10 28.32
C ILE A 360 -20.10 27.36 27.88
N ASN A 361 -21.04 26.48 28.21
CA ASN A 361 -22.46 26.70 27.91
C ASN A 361 -23.02 27.92 28.64
N LYS A 362 -22.71 28.11 29.94
CA LYS A 362 -23.13 29.30 30.68
C LYS A 362 -22.57 30.58 30.06
N LEU A 363 -21.29 30.59 29.68
CA LEU A 363 -20.67 31.71 28.99
C LEU A 363 -21.37 32.00 27.66
N PHE A 364 -21.72 30.96 26.91
CA PHE A 364 -22.47 31.06 25.67
C PHE A 364 -23.83 31.74 25.85
N ASP A 365 -24.56 31.39 26.91
CA ASP A 365 -25.86 31.98 27.23
C ASP A 365 -25.73 33.45 27.64
N TRP A 366 -24.67 33.82 28.37
CA TRP A 366 -24.38 35.21 28.71
C TRP A 366 -24.05 36.07 27.49
N VAL A 367 -23.22 35.57 26.58
CA VAL A 367 -22.87 36.30 25.35
C VAL A 367 -24.10 36.51 24.46
N LYS A 368 -25.01 35.55 24.39
CA LYS A 368 -26.28 35.69 23.65
C LYS A 368 -27.21 36.77 24.21
N GLN A 369 -27.10 37.07 25.50
CA GLN A 369 -27.91 38.09 26.18
C GLN A 369 -27.22 39.46 26.22
N ALA A 370 -25.98 39.56 25.74
CA ALA A 370 -25.24 40.82 25.75
C ALA A 370 -25.91 41.83 24.80
N PRO A 371 -26.09 43.10 25.21
CA PRO A 371 -26.72 44.14 24.39
C PRO A 371 -25.72 44.71 23.37
N VAL A 372 -25.21 43.85 22.50
CA VAL A 372 -24.25 44.17 21.44
C VAL A 372 -24.77 43.68 20.09
N ASP A 373 -24.09 44.07 19.02
CA ASP A 373 -24.45 43.72 17.65
C ASP A 373 -24.56 42.19 17.40
N GLU A 374 -25.55 41.78 16.60
CA GLU A 374 -25.85 40.36 16.34
C GLU A 374 -24.73 39.64 15.57
N ASP A 375 -24.00 40.31 14.67
CA ASP A 375 -22.84 39.72 13.98
C ASP A 375 -21.73 39.43 14.99
N LEU A 376 -21.50 40.34 15.95
CA LEU A 376 -20.54 40.12 17.03
C LEU A 376 -20.94 38.95 17.92
N ILE A 377 -22.23 38.80 18.26
CA ILE A 377 -22.75 37.63 18.97
C ILE A 377 -22.51 36.35 18.15
N GLY A 378 -22.79 36.38 16.84
CA GLY A 378 -22.57 35.26 15.92
C GLY A 378 -21.10 34.82 15.87
N ARG A 379 -20.17 35.76 15.80
CA ARG A 379 -18.72 35.48 15.82
C ARG A 379 -18.25 34.94 17.16
N ALA A 380 -18.68 35.55 18.27
CA ALA A 380 -18.30 35.12 19.61
C ALA A 380 -18.83 33.71 19.93
N THR A 381 -20.08 33.44 19.59
CA THR A 381 -20.69 32.11 19.74
C THR A 381 -20.00 31.07 18.86
N SER A 382 -19.65 31.40 17.61
CA SER A 382 -18.87 30.51 16.75
C SER A 382 -17.50 30.18 17.36
N ALA A 383 -16.77 31.20 17.84
CA ALA A 383 -15.49 31.01 18.52
C ALA A 383 -15.60 30.10 19.76
N MET A 384 -16.59 30.34 20.62
CA MET A 384 -16.84 29.49 21.80
C MET A 384 -17.33 28.08 21.44
N GLY A 385 -18.06 27.92 20.34
CA GLY A 385 -18.49 26.63 19.82
C GLY A 385 -17.29 25.72 19.56
N THR A 386 -16.20 26.29 19.02
CA THR A 386 -14.96 25.54 18.81
C THR A 386 -14.31 25.05 20.10
N MET A 387 -14.50 25.74 21.23
CA MET A 387 -13.97 25.32 22.54
C MET A 387 -14.65 24.06 23.08
N LYS A 388 -15.84 23.69 22.58
CA LYS A 388 -16.53 22.44 22.93
C LYS A 388 -16.04 21.25 22.10
N SER A 389 -15.38 21.54 20.98
CA SER A 389 -14.88 20.53 20.04
C SER A 389 -13.57 19.94 20.54
N ASN A 390 -13.29 18.71 20.09
CA ASN A 390 -12.01 18.08 20.34
C ASN A 390 -11.09 18.30 19.14
N ARG A 391 -10.34 19.41 19.13
CA ARG A 391 -9.51 19.79 17.98
C ARG A 391 -8.27 18.90 17.91
N ALA A 392 -7.70 18.76 16.72
CA ALA A 392 -6.48 17.97 16.52
C ALA A 392 -5.35 18.42 17.47
N VAL A 393 -5.15 19.72 17.62
CA VAL A 393 -4.16 20.30 18.53
C VAL A 393 -4.38 19.92 20.00
N ASP A 394 -5.63 19.82 20.45
CA ASP A 394 -5.94 19.47 21.85
C ASP A 394 -5.57 18.00 22.11
N LYS A 395 -5.88 17.11 21.16
CA LYS A 395 -5.43 15.69 21.18
C LYS A 395 -3.91 15.60 21.23
N MET A 396 -3.21 16.37 20.39
CA MET A 396 -1.75 16.37 20.34
C MET A 396 -1.12 16.79 21.67
N PHE A 397 -1.65 17.82 22.35
CA PHE A 397 -1.12 18.22 23.64
C PHE A 397 -1.30 17.16 24.73
N VAL A 398 -2.42 16.42 24.71
CA VAL A 398 -2.59 15.26 25.60
C VAL A 398 -1.57 14.16 25.28
N LEU A 399 -1.38 13.86 24.00
CA LEU A 399 -0.41 12.87 23.54
C LEU A 399 1.04 13.27 23.89
N ALA A 400 1.37 14.56 23.81
CA ALA A 400 2.69 15.07 24.22
C ALA A 400 2.93 14.93 25.72
N LYS A 401 1.91 15.21 26.55
CA LYS A 401 2.00 14.97 28.00
C LYS A 401 2.18 13.49 28.33
N ALA A 402 1.63 12.60 27.51
CA ALA A 402 1.80 11.16 27.64
C ALA A 402 3.13 10.64 27.05
N GLY A 403 3.95 11.51 26.46
CA GLY A 403 5.24 11.13 25.85
C GLY A 403 5.15 10.46 24.48
N VAL A 404 3.97 10.46 23.84
CA VAL A 404 3.78 9.86 22.51
C VAL A 404 4.45 10.71 21.42
N ILE A 405 4.40 12.03 21.54
CA ILE A 405 4.97 13.01 20.60
C ILE A 405 5.61 14.15 21.38
N ASP A 406 6.38 15.01 20.71
CA ASP A 406 7.03 16.16 21.33
C ASP A 406 6.29 17.47 21.05
N GLU A 407 6.35 18.44 21.97
CA GLU A 407 5.72 19.76 21.76
C GLU A 407 6.27 20.50 20.53
N ASP A 408 7.54 20.26 20.19
CA ASP A 408 8.17 20.85 19.01
C ASP A 408 7.61 20.28 17.70
N GLU A 409 7.13 19.04 17.69
CA GLU A 409 6.41 18.45 16.56
C GLU A 409 5.04 19.12 16.39
N ILE A 410 4.36 19.45 17.49
CA ILE A 410 3.10 20.22 17.47
C ILE A 410 3.32 21.63 16.89
N LYS A 411 4.42 22.30 17.28
CA LYS A 411 4.79 23.61 16.72
C LYS A 411 5.07 23.52 15.22
N ALA A 412 5.80 22.50 14.79
CA ALA A 412 6.07 22.25 13.37
C ALA A 412 4.76 22.01 12.58
N TRP A 413 3.83 21.22 13.14
CA TRP A 413 2.53 20.97 12.51
C TRP A 413 1.72 22.25 12.35
N LYS A 414 1.65 23.10 13.38
CA LYS A 414 0.97 24.41 13.25
C LYS A 414 1.62 25.31 12.20
N ALA A 415 2.96 25.31 12.15
CA ALA A 415 3.72 26.13 11.21
C ALA A 415 3.51 25.71 9.75
N LEU A 416 3.32 24.41 9.48
CA LEU A 416 3.05 23.90 8.13
C LEU A 416 1.57 23.90 7.77
N ARG A 417 0.70 23.50 8.69
CA ARG A 417 -0.73 23.32 8.42
C ARG A 417 -1.40 24.64 8.06
N ASN A 418 -1.17 25.71 8.81
CA ASN A 418 -1.88 26.97 8.57
C ASN A 418 -1.57 27.56 7.18
N PRO A 419 -0.30 27.71 6.75
CA PRO A 419 -0.02 28.31 5.45
C PRO A 419 -0.44 27.42 4.28
N THR A 420 -0.22 26.11 4.38
CA THR A 420 -0.58 25.17 3.30
C THR A 420 -2.09 25.02 3.12
N ALA A 421 -2.87 25.06 4.21
CA ALA A 421 -4.33 24.98 4.15
C ALA A 421 -4.98 26.20 3.50
N HIS A 422 -4.39 27.38 3.69
CA HIS A 422 -4.97 28.66 3.31
C HIS A 422 -4.36 29.24 2.04
N GLY A 423 -3.49 28.49 1.36
CA GLY A 423 -2.83 28.92 0.12
C GLY A 423 -1.86 30.10 0.31
N SER A 424 -1.46 30.40 1.55
CA SER A 424 -0.50 31.45 1.90
C SER A 424 0.92 30.92 2.04
N PHE A 425 1.19 29.76 1.45
CA PHE A 425 2.50 29.12 1.50
C PHE A 425 3.45 29.80 0.51
N GLU A 426 4.36 30.60 1.03
CA GLU A 426 5.44 31.22 0.26
C GLU A 426 6.77 30.57 0.60
N LEU A 427 7.48 30.10 -0.43
CA LEU A 427 8.79 29.48 -0.26
C LEU A 427 9.89 30.54 -0.25
N ASP A 428 10.31 30.94 0.94
CA ASP A 428 11.50 31.77 1.14
C ASP A 428 12.76 30.87 1.10
N PRO A 429 13.66 31.03 0.11
CA PRO A 429 14.88 30.24 0.01
C PRO A 429 15.75 30.30 1.28
N ALA A 430 15.72 31.42 2.02
CA ALA A 430 16.48 31.58 3.26
C ALA A 430 15.93 30.72 4.42
N LYS A 431 14.65 30.30 4.33
CA LYS A 431 13.96 29.46 5.34
C LYS A 431 13.70 28.04 4.84
N PHE A 432 14.24 27.67 3.69
CA PHE A 432 13.99 26.36 3.09
C PHE A 432 14.43 25.21 4.01
N GLN A 433 15.52 25.39 4.75
CA GLN A 433 15.96 24.40 5.74
C GLN A 433 14.97 24.25 6.91
N ASP A 434 14.40 25.35 7.42
CA ASP A 434 13.41 25.30 8.51
C ASP A 434 12.13 24.58 8.04
N LEU A 435 11.74 24.79 6.78
CA LEU A 435 10.65 24.07 6.15
C LEU A 435 10.94 22.56 6.10
N LEU A 436 12.13 22.16 5.62
CA LEU A 436 12.53 20.75 5.60
C LEU A 436 12.57 20.15 7.02
N ASP A 437 13.13 20.87 7.99
CA ASP A 437 13.20 20.44 9.39
C ASP A 437 11.78 20.23 9.95
N ASN A 438 10.83 21.11 9.63
CA ASN A 438 9.42 20.94 10.03
C ASN A 438 8.77 19.75 9.31
N VAL A 439 9.04 19.55 8.02
CA VAL A 439 8.49 18.43 7.25
C VAL A 439 8.94 17.09 7.85
N TYR A 440 10.22 16.94 8.16
CA TYR A 440 10.73 15.72 8.79
C TYR A 440 10.26 15.52 10.23
N LYS A 441 9.99 16.59 10.99
CA LYS A 441 9.28 16.49 12.28
C LYS A 441 7.89 15.91 12.11
N LEU A 442 7.15 16.27 11.07
CA LEU A 442 5.84 15.68 10.80
C LEU A 442 5.94 14.21 10.39
N VAL A 443 6.95 13.83 9.63
CA VAL A 443 7.23 12.41 9.32
C VAL A 443 7.46 11.62 10.62
N ALA A 444 8.34 12.11 11.50
CA ALA A 444 8.59 11.49 12.81
C ALA A 444 7.30 11.40 13.65
N MET A 445 6.52 12.48 13.70
CA MET A 445 5.25 12.53 14.43
C MET A 445 4.25 11.49 13.91
N ILE A 446 4.10 11.33 12.60
CA ILE A 446 3.21 10.30 12.00
C ILE A 446 3.68 8.90 12.39
N TYR A 447 4.99 8.64 12.36
CA TYR A 447 5.53 7.35 12.80
C TYR A 447 5.28 7.10 14.28
N LYS A 448 5.53 8.06 15.16
CA LYS A 448 5.25 7.92 16.60
C LYS A 448 3.76 7.66 16.88
N LEU A 449 2.85 8.35 16.19
CA LEU A 449 1.41 8.10 16.29
C LEU A 449 1.04 6.68 15.80
N ALA A 450 1.64 6.23 14.69
CA ALA A 450 1.47 4.88 14.18
C ALA A 450 2.02 3.83 15.15
N PHE A 451 3.24 4.03 15.67
CA PHE A 451 3.89 3.15 16.66
C PHE A 451 3.03 3.01 17.91
N PHE A 452 2.51 4.12 18.44
CA PHE A 452 1.57 4.09 19.56
C PHE A 452 0.32 3.28 19.22
N ARG A 453 -0.25 3.47 18.01
CA ARG A 453 -1.46 2.78 17.59
C ARG A 453 -1.28 1.27 17.44
N VAL A 454 -0.12 0.82 16.95
CA VAL A 454 0.18 -0.60 16.73
C VAL A 454 0.87 -1.26 17.93
N GLY A 455 1.15 -0.50 19.00
CA GLY A 455 1.78 -1.02 20.21
C GLY A 455 3.27 -1.33 20.06
N TYR A 456 3.99 -0.60 19.18
CA TYR A 456 5.41 -0.83 18.92
C TYR A 456 6.30 -0.40 20.10
N VAL A 457 7.30 -1.23 20.41
CA VAL A 457 8.36 -0.95 21.39
C VAL A 457 9.72 -1.31 20.79
N GLY A 458 10.57 -0.32 20.56
CA GLY A 458 11.85 -0.56 19.88
C GLY A 458 12.52 0.72 19.40
N LYS A 459 13.63 0.54 18.68
CA LYS A 459 14.37 1.65 18.09
C LYS A 459 13.69 2.16 16.82
N PHE A 460 13.94 3.41 16.47
CA PHE A 460 13.47 4.01 15.22
C PHE A 460 14.38 5.14 14.77
N SER A 461 14.27 5.55 13.51
CA SER A 461 14.97 6.69 12.93
C SER A 461 14.28 8.00 13.34
N ASN A 462 14.91 8.82 14.19
CA ASN A 462 14.31 10.07 14.64
C ASN A 462 14.46 11.18 13.60
N TYR A 463 13.54 11.22 12.64
CA TYR A 463 13.53 12.23 11.58
C TYR A 463 13.38 13.67 12.10
N ALA A 464 12.85 13.87 13.31
CA ALA A 464 12.70 15.20 13.91
C ALA A 464 14.03 15.87 14.26
N ALA A 465 15.11 15.09 14.39
CA ALA A 465 16.42 15.57 14.77
C ALA A 465 17.41 15.51 13.59
N ARG A 466 18.28 16.53 13.50
CA ARG A 466 19.32 16.57 12.46
C ARG A 466 20.26 15.36 12.57
N GLY A 467 20.58 14.80 11.41
CA GLY A 467 21.36 13.56 11.31
C GLY A 467 20.54 12.28 11.57
N TRP A 468 19.24 12.40 11.84
CA TRP A 468 18.30 11.29 11.99
C TRP A 468 18.81 10.20 12.93
N HIS A 469 19.24 10.62 14.13
CA HIS A 469 19.80 9.69 15.10
C HIS A 469 18.78 8.63 15.50
N GLU A 470 19.28 7.48 15.91
CA GLU A 470 18.46 6.40 16.45
C GLU A 470 17.87 6.83 17.81
N ALA A 471 16.56 6.66 17.97
CA ALA A 471 15.86 6.88 19.23
C ALA A 471 15.05 5.63 19.62
N HIS A 472 14.52 5.60 20.83
CA HIS A 472 13.68 4.51 21.32
C HIS A 472 12.24 4.98 21.52
N PHE A 473 11.28 4.16 21.13
CA PHE A 473 9.86 4.39 21.33
C PHE A 473 9.28 3.27 22.20
N ASP A 474 8.47 3.63 23.19
CA ASP A 474 7.81 2.67 24.09
C ASP A 474 6.31 2.99 24.17
N ALA A 475 5.52 2.32 23.32
CA ALA A 475 4.07 2.48 23.31
C ALA A 475 3.41 2.11 24.64
N ALA A 476 3.98 1.16 25.39
CA ALA A 476 3.43 0.71 26.67
C ALA A 476 3.61 1.77 27.76
N ALA A 477 4.81 2.36 27.85
CA ALA A 477 5.07 3.48 28.76
C ALA A 477 4.19 4.70 28.41
N CYS A 478 4.04 5.02 27.13
CA CYS A 478 3.17 6.10 26.68
C CYS A 478 1.70 5.85 27.08
N LYS A 479 1.22 4.61 26.93
CA LYS A 479 -0.15 4.24 27.30
C LYS A 479 -0.37 4.39 28.81
N ALA A 480 0.58 3.95 29.62
CA ALA A 480 0.54 4.15 31.07
C ALA A 480 0.50 5.65 31.44
N GLY A 481 1.29 6.49 30.75
CA GLY A 481 1.25 7.94 30.91
C GLY A 481 -0.12 8.54 30.58
N LEU A 482 -0.77 8.05 29.52
CA LEU A 482 -2.12 8.46 29.13
C LEU A 482 -3.17 8.07 30.17
N ASP A 483 -3.14 6.83 30.65
CA ASP A 483 -4.08 6.31 31.66
C ASP A 483 -3.97 7.09 33.00
N MET A 484 -2.77 7.53 33.36
CA MET A 484 -2.54 8.39 34.54
C MET A 484 -3.16 9.77 34.39
N LEU A 485 -3.08 10.38 33.20
CA LEU A 485 -3.69 11.69 32.92
C LEU A 485 -5.22 11.61 32.98
N ASP A 486 -5.80 10.54 32.44
CA ASP A 486 -7.25 10.30 32.51
C ASP A 486 -7.70 10.11 33.96
N SER A 487 -6.96 9.35 34.76
CA SER A 487 -7.24 9.14 36.19
C SER A 487 -7.16 10.43 37.01
N ALA A 488 -6.17 11.28 36.75
CA ALA A 488 -6.01 12.57 37.43
C ALA A 488 -7.16 13.53 37.11
N SER A 489 -7.63 13.54 35.85
CA SER A 489 -8.77 14.37 35.45
C SER A 489 -10.08 13.97 36.15
N ALA A 490 -10.29 12.67 36.37
CA ALA A 490 -11.46 12.15 37.08
C ALA A 490 -11.47 12.54 38.56
N ALA A 491 -10.31 12.53 39.22
CA ALA A 491 -10.18 12.86 40.65
C ALA A 491 -10.45 14.34 40.96
N THR A 492 -10.17 15.26 40.03
CA THR A 492 -10.41 16.70 40.21
C THR A 492 -11.86 17.14 39.98
N CYS A 493 -12.72 16.26 39.46
CA CYS A 493 -14.12 16.58 39.12
C CYS A 493 -15.18 15.92 40.01
N GLY A 494 -14.78 15.07 40.96
CA GLY A 494 -15.65 14.54 42.01
C GLY A 494 -15.55 15.39 43.27
#